data_AF-A0AAD8H9Q4-F1
#
_entry.id   AF-A0AAD8H9Q4-F1
#
_cell.length_a   1.000
_cell.length_b   1.000
_cell.length_c   1.000
_cell.angle_alpha   90.00
_cell.angle_beta   90.00
_cell.angle_gamma   90.00
#
_symmetry.space_group_name_H-M   'P 1'
#
loop_
_entity.id
_entity.type
_entity.pdbx_description
1 polymer ?
#
loop_
_entity_poly.entity_id
_entity_poly.type
_entity_poly.pdbx_seq_one_letter_code
_entity_poly.pdbx_strand_id
1 'polypeptide(L)'
;MESFTANTRNNGHSRSISLPSIPHPSTANVEEHLFRLRSSESAPSSLLCNKLSGLKELYECIDDLLNLPLVQQKLGSCSDDVLGSSIRLLDLCSTTKDAFLQMRASGRDLESSLRRRDTNVSSKIRSNLICINKVNKMISKCFTSTKKSGSNKSSETPSTVSMLREVEELPDLQT
;
A
#
# COMPACT_ATOMS: atom_id res chain seq x y z
N MET A 1 -71.10 10.71 25.89
CA MET A 1 -70.21 11.70 25.25
C MET A 1 -68.83 11.07 25.25
N GLU A 2 -68.47 10.44 24.13
CA GLU A 2 -67.31 9.56 24.00
C GLU A 2 -66.01 10.37 23.94
N SER A 3 -65.03 10.00 24.77
CA SER A 3 -63.71 10.61 24.77
C SER A 3 -62.68 9.61 24.24
N PHE A 4 -62.17 9.93 23.06
CA PHE A 4 -61.15 9.21 22.31
C PHE A 4 -59.81 9.14 23.08
N THR A 5 -59.30 7.93 23.32
CA THR A 5 -57.92 7.73 23.76
C THR A 5 -57.04 7.42 22.54
N ALA A 6 -56.07 8.31 22.31
CA ALA A 6 -55.21 8.32 21.14
C ALA A 6 -54.22 7.15 21.14
N ASN A 7 -54.28 6.30 20.12
CA ASN A 7 -53.25 5.29 19.84
C ASN A 7 -52.10 5.95 19.08
N THR A 8 -51.04 6.34 19.78
CA THR A 8 -49.81 6.82 19.15
C THR A 8 -48.99 5.62 18.67
N ARG A 9 -49.29 5.14 17.47
CA ARG A 9 -48.38 4.24 16.76
C ARG A 9 -47.19 5.06 16.26
N ASN A 10 -46.07 4.95 16.99
CA ASN A 10 -44.75 5.36 16.52
C ASN A 10 -44.42 4.58 15.24
N ASN A 11 -44.71 5.18 14.09
CA ASN A 11 -44.26 4.69 12.79
C ASN A 11 -42.88 5.27 12.49
N GLY A 12 -41.87 4.79 13.21
CA GLY A 12 -40.47 5.05 12.90
C GLY A 12 -40.10 4.36 11.60
N HIS A 13 -40.20 5.07 10.47
CA HIS A 13 -39.55 4.62 9.24
C HIS A 13 -38.04 4.73 9.42
N SER A 14 -37.40 3.61 9.77
CA SER A 14 -35.96 3.42 9.59
C SER A 14 -35.65 3.51 8.10
N ARG A 15 -35.33 4.70 7.61
CA ARG A 15 -34.80 4.89 6.27
C ARG A 15 -33.35 4.41 6.28
N SER A 16 -33.10 3.30 5.59
CA SER A 16 -31.75 2.79 5.36
C SER A 16 -30.90 3.87 4.70
N ILE A 17 -29.74 4.16 5.28
CA ILE A 17 -28.71 5.00 4.66
C ILE A 17 -27.99 4.18 3.59
N SER A 18 -28.61 4.01 2.43
CA SER A 18 -27.89 3.52 1.25
C SER A 18 -26.87 4.58 0.84
N LEU A 19 -25.59 4.21 0.87
CA LEU A 19 -24.54 4.97 0.19
C LEU A 19 -24.95 5.14 -1.28
N PRO A 20 -24.56 6.24 -1.96
CA PRO A 20 -24.76 6.31 -3.39
C PRO A 20 -23.98 5.16 -4.05
N SER A 21 -24.69 4.10 -4.45
CA SER A 21 -24.18 2.99 -5.26
C SER A 21 -23.93 3.39 -6.71
N ILE A 22 -23.95 4.69 -7.03
CA ILE A 22 -23.75 5.16 -8.40
C ILE A 22 -22.25 5.11 -8.67
N PRO A 23 -21.78 4.16 -9.51
CA PRO A 23 -20.39 4.15 -9.93
C PRO A 23 -20.08 5.48 -10.63
N HIS A 24 -18.84 5.96 -10.47
CA HIS A 24 -18.38 7.11 -11.22
C HIS A 24 -18.59 6.85 -12.73
N PRO A 25 -18.98 7.84 -13.55
CA PRO A 25 -19.27 7.62 -14.97
C PRO A 25 -18.16 6.87 -15.71
N SER A 26 -16.90 7.14 -15.39
CA SER A 26 -15.74 6.41 -15.96
C SER A 26 -15.67 4.94 -15.53
N THR A 27 -16.01 4.61 -14.29
CA THR A 27 -16.06 3.21 -13.82
C THR A 27 -17.25 2.43 -14.39
N ALA A 28 -18.38 3.11 -14.61
CA ALA A 28 -19.53 2.51 -15.27
C ALA A 28 -19.24 2.18 -16.74
N ASN A 29 -18.49 3.06 -17.41
CA ASN A 29 -18.08 2.89 -18.81
C ASN A 29 -17.16 1.67 -18.99
N VAL A 30 -16.15 1.50 -18.12
CA VAL A 30 -15.27 0.31 -18.15
C VAL A 30 -16.08 -0.98 -17.97
N GLU A 31 -16.98 -1.02 -16.98
CA GLU A 31 -17.84 -2.18 -16.72
C GLU A 31 -18.74 -2.52 -17.92
N GLU A 32 -19.31 -1.50 -18.58
CA GLU A 32 -20.14 -1.69 -19.77
C GLU A 32 -19.35 -2.32 -20.93
N HIS A 33 -18.16 -1.79 -21.24
CA HIS A 33 -17.32 -2.34 -22.31
C HIS A 33 -16.82 -3.76 -21.99
N LEU A 34 -16.54 -4.04 -20.72
CA LEU A 34 -16.13 -5.36 -20.25
C LEU A 34 -17.29 -6.38 -20.34
N PHE A 35 -18.50 -5.99 -19.93
CA PHE A 35 -19.71 -6.80 -20.07
C PHE A 35 -20.06 -7.11 -21.54
N ARG A 36 -19.93 -6.11 -22.43
CA ARG A 36 -20.14 -6.27 -23.88
C ARG A 36 -19.15 -7.27 -24.49
N LEU A 37 -17.88 -7.20 -24.09
CA LEU A 37 -16.84 -8.12 -24.56
C LEU A 37 -17.09 -9.56 -24.09
N ARG A 38 -17.43 -9.76 -22.82
CA ARG A 38 -17.80 -11.08 -22.26
C ARG A 38 -19.00 -11.69 -22.96
N SER A 39 -20.02 -10.88 -23.23
CA SER A 39 -21.23 -11.32 -23.93
C SER A 39 -20.96 -11.76 -25.38
N SER A 40 -19.83 -11.33 -25.97
CA SER A 40 -19.46 -11.62 -27.36
C SER A 40 -18.58 -12.88 -27.51
N GLU A 41 -18.21 -13.54 -26.40
CA GLU A 41 -17.24 -14.65 -26.39
C GLU A 41 -17.70 -15.85 -27.23
N SER A 42 -19.01 -16.15 -27.23
CA SER A 42 -19.64 -17.30 -27.92
C SER A 42 -19.87 -17.11 -29.45
N ALA A 43 -19.53 -15.95 -30.01
CA ALA A 43 -19.93 -15.59 -31.37
C ALA A 43 -18.89 -16.04 -32.45
N PRO A 44 -19.32 -16.35 -33.69
CA PRO A 44 -18.48 -16.93 -34.74
C PRO A 44 -17.36 -15.99 -35.22
N SER A 45 -16.34 -16.57 -35.86
CA SER A 45 -15.09 -15.92 -36.31
C SER A 45 -15.27 -14.68 -37.21
N SER A 46 -16.45 -14.48 -37.81
CA SER A 46 -16.82 -13.30 -38.60
C SER A 46 -16.96 -12.02 -37.77
N LEU A 47 -16.94 -12.12 -36.43
CA LEU A 47 -17.03 -10.99 -35.50
C LEU A 47 -15.67 -10.62 -34.86
N LEU A 48 -14.56 -11.17 -35.36
CA LEU A 48 -13.21 -10.88 -34.84
C LEU A 48 -12.88 -9.38 -34.88
N CYS A 49 -13.22 -8.68 -35.97
CA CYS A 49 -13.03 -7.24 -36.07
C CYS A 49 -13.84 -6.47 -35.00
N ASN A 50 -15.04 -6.93 -34.68
CA ASN A 50 -15.89 -6.30 -33.66
C ASN A 50 -15.35 -6.57 -32.24
N LYS A 51 -14.79 -7.76 -32.00
CA LYS A 51 -14.07 -8.07 -30.75
C LYS A 51 -12.84 -7.18 -30.56
N LEU A 52 -12.03 -7.00 -31.62
CA LEU A 52 -10.86 -6.12 -31.60
C LEU A 52 -11.25 -4.64 -31.40
N SER A 53 -12.35 -4.19 -32.02
CA SER A 53 -12.90 -2.85 -31.81
C SER A 53 -13.34 -2.66 -30.36
N GLY A 54 -14.08 -3.63 -29.79
CA GLY A 54 -14.49 -3.58 -28.39
C GLY A 54 -13.31 -3.57 -27.41
N LEU A 55 -12.22 -4.28 -27.73
CA LEU A 55 -11.00 -4.26 -26.92
C LEU A 55 -10.30 -2.90 -26.98
N LYS A 56 -10.25 -2.27 -28.16
CA LYS A 56 -9.74 -0.90 -28.30
C LYS A 56 -10.56 0.09 -27.48
N GLU A 57 -11.89 0.03 -27.57
CA GLU A 57 -12.79 0.89 -26.79
C GLU A 57 -12.57 0.69 -25.28
N LEU A 58 -12.45 -0.56 -24.82
CA LEU A 58 -12.15 -0.85 -23.41
C LEU A 58 -10.80 -0.25 -22.99
N TYR A 59 -9.77 -0.36 -23.83
CA TYR A 59 -8.45 0.19 -23.55
C TYR A 59 -8.50 1.72 -23.41
N GLU A 60 -9.22 2.40 -24.31
CA GLU A 60 -9.43 3.86 -24.24
C GLU A 60 -10.17 4.25 -22.95
N CYS A 61 -11.19 3.50 -22.55
CA CYS A 61 -11.92 3.76 -21.31
C CYS A 61 -11.05 3.59 -20.05
N ILE A 62 -10.15 2.59 -20.06
CA ILE A 62 -9.19 2.37 -18.97
C ILE A 62 -8.15 3.50 -18.95
N ASP A 63 -7.65 3.93 -20.11
CA ASP A 63 -6.70 5.04 -20.20
C ASP A 63 -7.32 6.34 -19.67
N ASP A 64 -8.55 6.66 -20.06
CA ASP A 64 -9.31 7.79 -19.51
C ASP A 64 -9.51 7.67 -17.99
N LEU A 65 -9.79 6.46 -17.49
CA LEU A 65 -9.91 6.18 -16.06
C LEU A 65 -8.60 6.46 -15.31
N LEU A 66 -7.47 6.02 -15.88
CA LEU A 66 -6.14 6.20 -15.30
C LEU A 66 -5.67 7.66 -15.37
N ASN A 67 -6.13 8.41 -16.36
CA ASN A 67 -5.82 9.84 -16.53
C ASN A 67 -6.63 10.76 -15.61
N LEU A 68 -7.63 10.26 -14.87
CA LEU A 68 -8.35 11.06 -13.88
C LEU A 68 -7.40 11.55 -12.76
N PRO A 69 -7.43 12.86 -12.41
CA PRO A 69 -6.54 13.41 -11.38
C PRO A 69 -6.59 12.68 -10.05
N LEU A 70 -7.77 12.18 -9.66
CA LEU A 70 -7.94 11.42 -8.42
C LEU A 70 -7.18 10.08 -8.46
N VAL A 71 -7.20 9.39 -9.61
CA VAL A 71 -6.53 8.10 -9.80
C VAL A 71 -5.02 8.33 -9.88
N GLN A 72 -4.57 9.32 -10.66
CA GLN A 72 -3.15 9.68 -10.74
C GLN A 72 -2.59 10.14 -9.40
N GLN A 73 -3.33 10.97 -8.65
CA GLN A 73 -2.93 11.40 -7.31
C GLN A 73 -2.79 10.18 -6.39
N LYS A 74 -3.74 9.25 -6.41
CA LYS A 74 -3.68 8.05 -5.57
C LYS A 74 -2.55 7.10 -5.96
N LEU A 75 -2.35 6.87 -7.25
CA LEU A 75 -1.34 5.95 -7.77
C LEU A 75 0.09 6.52 -7.62
N GLY A 76 0.26 7.81 -7.94
CA GLY A 76 1.53 8.53 -7.77
C GLY A 76 1.92 8.73 -6.32
N SER A 77 1.00 9.17 -5.46
CA SER A 77 1.29 9.34 -4.02
C SER A 77 1.64 8.03 -3.33
N CYS A 78 0.96 6.93 -3.68
CA CYS A 78 1.26 5.63 -3.11
C CYS A 78 2.70 5.18 -3.46
N SER A 79 3.12 5.40 -4.71
CA SER A 79 4.47 5.03 -5.15
C SER A 79 5.55 5.90 -4.52
N ASP A 80 5.39 7.22 -4.53
CA ASP A 80 6.38 8.17 -4.01
C ASP A 80 6.52 8.09 -2.49
N ASP A 81 5.43 7.87 -1.74
CA ASP A 81 5.50 7.74 -0.29
C ASP A 81 6.18 6.43 0.14
N VAL A 82 5.88 5.33 -0.56
CA VAL A 82 6.52 4.02 -0.32
C VAL A 82 7.99 4.06 -0.71
N LEU A 83 8.32 4.66 -1.85
CA LEU A 83 9.71 4.82 -2.27
C LEU A 83 10.49 5.72 -1.32
N GLY A 84 9.92 6.88 -0.96
CA GLY A 84 10.54 7.83 -0.03
C GLY A 84 10.74 7.22 1.36
N SER A 85 9.80 6.42 1.87
CA SER A 85 9.96 5.71 3.13
C SER A 85 11.01 4.60 3.07
N SER A 86 11.10 3.89 1.94
CA SER A 86 12.12 2.87 1.69
C SER A 86 13.53 3.46 1.62
N ILE A 87 13.70 4.61 0.97
CA ILE A 87 14.97 5.34 0.92
C ILE A 87 15.42 5.74 2.33
N ARG A 88 14.53 6.36 3.12
CA ARG A 88 14.86 6.74 4.51
C ARG A 88 15.24 5.54 5.38
N LEU A 89 14.63 4.38 5.15
CA LEU A 89 14.99 3.14 5.83
C LEU A 89 16.40 2.68 5.44
N LEU A 90 16.73 2.70 4.14
CA LEU A 90 18.06 2.35 3.66
C LEU A 90 19.15 3.26 4.26
N ASP A 91 18.89 4.57 4.35
CA ASP A 91 19.81 5.53 4.99
C ASP A 91 20.05 5.20 6.47
N LEU A 92 18.97 4.87 7.19
CA LEU A 92 19.05 4.50 8.60
C LEU A 92 19.77 3.16 8.79
N CYS A 93 19.53 2.17 7.92
CA CYS A 93 20.25 0.91 7.88
C CYS A 93 21.75 1.13 7.62
N SER A 94 22.09 1.97 6.65
CA SER A 94 23.47 2.33 6.32
C SER A 94 24.19 2.94 7.52
N THR A 95 23.56 3.94 8.15
CA THR A 95 24.11 4.58 9.35
C THR A 95 24.27 3.57 10.51
N THR A 96 23.31 2.66 10.66
CA THR A 96 23.34 1.60 11.69
C THR A 96 24.50 0.63 11.45
N LYS A 97 24.75 0.24 10.18
CA LYS A 97 25.90 -0.57 9.79
C LYS A 97 27.21 0.11 10.15
N ASP A 98 27.34 1.41 9.89
CA ASP A 98 28.56 2.16 10.22
C ASP A 98 28.79 2.24 11.74
N ALA A 99 27.72 2.45 12.52
CA ALA A 99 27.80 2.39 13.98
C ALA A 99 28.23 1.00 14.49
N PHE A 100 27.75 -0.07 13.85
CA PHE A 100 28.16 -1.43 14.17
C PHE A 100 29.65 -1.68 13.84
N LEU A 101 30.14 -1.18 12.70
CA LEU A 101 31.56 -1.23 12.35
C LEU A 101 32.41 -0.48 13.39
N GLN A 102 31.96 0.69 13.84
CA GLN A 102 32.61 1.45 14.91
C GLN A 102 32.62 0.69 16.24
N MET A 103 31.51 0.05 16.62
CA MET A 103 31.44 -0.80 17.81
C MET A 103 32.42 -1.97 17.74
N ARG A 104 32.51 -2.64 16.59
CA ARG A 104 33.45 -3.74 16.36
C ARG A 104 34.90 -3.27 16.48
N ALA A 105 35.23 -2.11 15.91
CA ALA A 105 36.55 -1.51 16.04
C ALA A 105 36.88 -1.17 17.49
N SER A 106 35.95 -0.56 18.23
CA SER A 106 36.11 -0.26 19.66
C SER A 106 36.29 -1.53 20.50
N GLY A 107 35.60 -2.62 20.17
CA GLY A 107 35.78 -3.92 20.84
C GLY A 107 37.18 -4.51 20.64
N ARG A 108 37.70 -4.47 19.41
CA ARG A 108 39.07 -4.93 19.10
C ARG A 108 40.15 -4.07 19.78
N ASP A 109 39.91 -2.76 19.87
CA ASP A 109 40.79 -1.82 20.56
C ASP A 109 40.82 -2.09 22.08
N LEU A 110 39.65 -2.34 22.69
CA LEU A 110 39.54 -2.77 24.08
C LEU A 110 40.28 -4.09 24.33
N GLU A 111 40.06 -5.11 23.49
CA GLU A 111 40.76 -6.40 23.59
C GLU A 111 42.28 -6.23 23.49
N SER A 112 42.74 -5.40 22.55
CA SER A 112 44.16 -5.11 22.37
C SER A 112 44.76 -4.39 23.58
N SER A 113 44.02 -3.43 24.15
CA SER A 113 44.38 -2.69 25.37
C SER A 113 44.49 -3.62 26.58
N LEU A 114 43.52 -4.54 26.74
CA LEU A 114 43.55 -5.56 27.79
C LEU A 114 44.76 -6.49 27.66
N ARG A 115 45.06 -6.97 26.45
CA ARG A 115 46.23 -7.82 26.18
C ARG A 115 47.54 -7.12 26.50
N ARG A 116 47.63 -5.80 26.23
CA ARG A 116 48.80 -4.97 26.52
C ARG A 116 48.91 -4.56 28.00
N ARG A 117 47.90 -4.86 28.83
CA ARG A 117 47.77 -4.35 30.20
C ARG A 117 47.89 -2.82 30.24
N ASP A 118 47.22 -2.17 29.30
CA ASP A 118 47.23 -0.72 29.21
C ASP A 118 46.60 -0.11 30.47
N THR A 119 47.12 1.03 30.92
CA THR A 119 46.59 1.75 32.10
C THR A 119 45.24 2.41 31.81
N ASN A 120 44.91 2.60 30.53
CA ASN A 120 43.71 3.28 30.07
C ASN A 120 42.50 2.35 29.83
N VAL A 121 42.56 1.06 30.18
CA VAL A 121 41.50 0.06 29.89
C VAL A 121 40.11 0.53 30.35
N SER A 122 39.99 1.16 31.51
CA SER A 122 38.71 1.71 32.00
C SER A 122 38.05 2.70 31.05
N SER A 123 38.85 3.54 30.37
CA SER A 123 38.35 4.48 29.37
C SER A 123 37.86 3.76 28.10
N LYS A 124 38.57 2.71 27.68
CA LYS A 124 38.21 1.86 26.52
C LYS A 124 36.94 1.07 26.77
N ILE A 125 36.75 0.55 28.00
CA ILE A 125 35.50 -0.09 28.44
C ILE A 125 34.34 0.90 28.31
N ARG A 126 34.50 2.11 28.87
CA ARG A 126 33.47 3.16 28.79
C ARG A 126 33.12 3.48 27.33
N SER A 127 34.12 3.67 26.48
CA SER A 127 33.90 3.94 25.05
C SER A 127 33.16 2.79 24.35
N ASN A 128 33.52 1.55 24.63
CA ASN A 128 32.88 0.38 24.03
C ASN A 128 31.41 0.27 24.43
N LEU A 129 31.09 0.49 25.72
CA LEU A 129 29.71 0.51 26.21
C LEU A 129 28.88 1.62 25.55
N ILE A 130 29.47 2.80 25.33
CA ILE A 130 28.82 3.90 24.61
C ILE A 130 28.51 3.48 23.16
N CYS A 131 29.45 2.84 22.46
CA CYS A 131 29.22 2.32 21.11
C CYS A 131 28.10 1.27 21.07
N ILE A 132 28.08 0.33 22.01
CA ILE A 132 27.02 -0.70 22.13
C ILE A 132 25.65 -0.04 22.29
N ASN A 133 25.53 0.92 23.22
CA ASN A 133 24.27 1.64 23.46
C ASN A 133 23.82 2.44 22.23
N LYS A 134 24.76 3.06 21.51
CA LYS A 134 24.48 3.79 20.27
C LYS A 134 23.91 2.86 19.20
N VAL A 135 24.53 1.69 18.97
CA VAL A 135 24.06 0.69 18.01
C VAL A 135 22.66 0.20 18.37
N ASN A 136 22.42 -0.17 19.63
CA ASN A 136 21.10 -0.63 20.08
C ASN A 136 20.01 0.43 19.83
N LYS A 137 20.29 1.70 20.15
CA LYS A 137 19.37 2.81 19.88
C LYS A 137 19.07 2.98 18.39
N MET A 138 20.06 2.78 17.52
CA MET A 138 19.90 2.90 16.07
C MET A 138 19.11 1.73 15.48
N ILE A 139 19.36 0.51 15.95
CA ILE A 139 18.58 -0.67 15.58
C ILE A 139 17.11 -0.48 15.96
N SER A 140 16.80 -0.04 17.19
CA SER A 140 15.42 0.23 17.60
C SER A 140 14.74 1.32 16.77
N LYS A 141 15.49 2.35 16.36
CA LYS A 141 14.97 3.38 15.42
C LYS A 141 14.66 2.78 14.06
N CYS A 142 15.51 1.90 13.53
CA CYS A 142 15.28 1.21 12.26
C CYS A 142 13.94 0.45 12.27
N PHE A 143 13.69 -0.36 13.30
CA PHE A 143 12.45 -1.12 13.44
C PHE A 143 11.20 -0.28 13.70
N THR A 144 11.32 0.87 14.36
CA THR A 144 10.17 1.76 14.60
C THR A 144 9.83 2.64 13.40
N SER A 145 10.80 2.91 12.52
CA SER A 145 10.60 3.66 11.28
C SER A 145 9.78 2.87 10.26
N THR A 146 9.95 1.54 10.21
CA THR A 146 9.18 0.66 9.31
C THR A 146 7.73 0.50 9.75
N LYS A 147 7.46 0.45 11.06
CA LYS A 147 6.09 0.25 11.59
C LYS A 147 5.15 1.42 11.33
N LYS A 148 5.68 2.65 11.26
CA LYS A 148 4.87 3.87 11.01
C LYS A 148 4.37 3.99 9.58
N SER A 149 4.93 3.22 8.63
CA SER A 149 4.53 3.28 7.22
C SER A 149 3.35 2.36 6.87
N GLY A 150 2.94 1.45 7.77
CA GLY A 150 1.88 0.46 7.51
C GLY A 150 0.50 0.80 8.08
N SER A 151 0.30 1.99 8.66
CA SER A 151 -0.95 2.38 9.33
C SER A 151 -1.59 3.61 8.67
N ASN A 152 -1.82 3.56 7.36
CA ASN A 152 -2.85 4.39 6.75
C ASN A 152 -4.07 3.50 6.51
N LYS A 153 -5.10 3.68 7.35
CA LYS A 153 -6.44 3.12 7.11
C LYS A 153 -6.95 3.73 5.80
N SER A 154 -6.87 3.01 4.69
CA SER A 154 -7.67 3.33 3.51
C SER A 154 -9.02 2.63 3.67
N SER A 155 -9.99 3.37 4.23
CA SER A 155 -11.39 3.10 3.89
C SER A 155 -11.57 3.33 2.39
N GLU A 156 -12.30 2.42 1.74
CA GLU A 156 -12.82 2.52 0.36
C GLU A 156 -11.79 2.37 -0.79
N THR A 157 -11.22 1.17 -0.96
CA THR A 157 -10.53 0.78 -2.21
C THR A 157 -10.77 -0.66 -2.70
N PRO A 158 -11.82 -1.43 -2.30
CA PRO A 158 -11.93 -2.80 -2.82
C PRO A 158 -12.35 -2.85 -4.30
N SER A 159 -13.11 -1.86 -4.81
CA SER A 159 -13.77 -1.96 -6.12
C SER A 159 -12.85 -1.73 -7.32
N THR A 160 -11.97 -0.73 -7.30
CA THR A 160 -11.10 -0.42 -8.45
C THR A 160 -9.91 -1.38 -8.57
N VAL A 161 -9.40 -1.87 -7.44
CA VAL A 161 -8.29 -2.85 -7.42
C VAL A 161 -8.77 -4.25 -7.82
N SER A 162 -10.03 -4.61 -7.51
CA SER A 162 -10.61 -5.89 -7.96
C SER A 162 -10.82 -5.93 -9.47
N MET A 163 -11.28 -4.83 -10.08
CA MET A 163 -11.47 -4.76 -11.54
C MET A 163 -10.15 -4.87 -12.32
N LEU A 164 -9.06 -4.26 -11.82
CA LEU A 164 -7.74 -4.36 -12.47
C LEU A 164 -7.13 -5.76 -12.38
N ARG A 165 -7.37 -6.47 -11.27
CA ARG A 165 -6.90 -7.86 -11.08
C ARG A 165 -7.59 -8.84 -12.02
N GLU A 166 -8.87 -8.61 -12.33
CA GLU A 166 -9.67 -9.49 -13.20
C GLU A 166 -9.22 -9.42 -14.68
N VAL A 167 -8.47 -8.39 -15.08
CA VAL A 167 -7.87 -8.26 -16.43
C VAL A 167 -6.55 -9.04 -16.55
N GLU A 168 -5.88 -9.35 -15.43
CA GLU A 168 -4.58 -10.07 -15.40
C GLU A 168 -4.73 -11.60 -15.47
N GLU A 169 -5.90 -12.14 -15.12
CA GLU A 169 -6.21 -13.58 -15.21
C GLU A 169 -6.83 -13.96 -16.56
N LEU A 170 -6.06 -13.85 -17.65
CA LEU A 170 -6.34 -14.63 -18.87
C LEU A 170 -5.57 -15.95 -18.78
N PRO A 171 -6.24 -17.12 -18.81
CA PRO A 171 -5.54 -18.40 -18.78
C PRO A 171 -4.70 -18.57 -20.05
N ASP A 172 -3.41 -18.88 -19.85
CA ASP A 172 -2.52 -19.41 -20.88
C ASP A 172 -3.20 -20.59 -21.58
N LEU A 173 -3.69 -20.35 -22.79
CA LEU A 173 -4.17 -21.40 -23.68
C LEU A 173 -2.94 -22.12 -24.24
N GLN A 174 -2.47 -23.14 -23.50
CA GLN A 174 -1.44 -24.07 -23.98
C GLN A 174 -1.91 -24.77 -25.26
N THR A 175 -1.09 -24.62 -26.30
CA THR A 175 -1.04 -25.40 -27.55
C THR A 175 -1.03 -26.90 -27.35
#